data_AF-A0A329HGL2-F1
#
_entry.id   AF-A0A329HGL2-F1
#
_cell.length_a   1.000
_cell.length_b   1.000
_cell.length_c   1.000
_cell.angle_alpha   90.00
_cell.angle_beta   90.00
_cell.angle_gamma   90.00
#
_symmetry.space_group_name_H-M   'P 1'
#
loop_
_entity.id
_entity.type
_entity.pdbx_description
1 polymer ?
#
loop_
_entity_poly.entity_id
_entity_poly.type
_entity_poly.pdbx_seq_one_letter_code
_entity_poly.pdbx_strand_id
1 'polypeptide(L)'
;MDTRPAIRPLDPFATPSQRLALANDLDHCRSAEAHGQCIALATQRLIVLGHRRILLVTAGEPPIADLQAHSQIMLAEGLPLLPCLELDPAAILCWPELATRLQGAAPTALLCTRAILAQTLQTALYPGALPSLTITGPEARTGAHSASWH
;
A
#
# COMPACT_ATOMS: atom_id res chain seq x y z
N MET A 1 10.06 -32.39 -6.39
CA MET A 1 11.04 -31.30 -6.17
C MET A 1 10.71 -30.69 -4.82
N ASP A 2 11.44 -31.12 -3.79
CA ASP A 2 11.27 -30.67 -2.41
C ASP A 2 12.06 -29.37 -2.19
N THR A 3 11.39 -28.23 -2.19
CA THR A 3 12.00 -26.95 -1.81
C THR A 3 11.88 -26.78 -0.30
N ARG A 4 12.73 -27.46 0.48
CA ARG A 4 12.86 -27.17 1.92
C ARG A 4 13.62 -25.86 2.09
N PRO A 5 13.13 -24.90 2.90
CA PRO A 5 13.87 -23.68 3.17
C PRO A 5 15.11 -24.02 4.00
N ALA A 6 16.28 -23.57 3.56
CA ALA A 6 17.52 -23.69 4.29
C ALA A 6 17.44 -22.78 5.53
N ILE A 7 17.05 -23.35 6.67
CA ILE A 7 17.20 -22.70 7.97
C ILE A 7 18.71 -22.62 8.22
N ARG A 8 19.30 -21.44 7.98
CA ARG A 8 20.70 -21.18 8.32
C ARG A 8 20.90 -21.42 9.82
N PRO A 9 21.90 -22.23 10.23
CA PRO A 9 22.17 -22.42 11.65
C PRO A 9 22.57 -21.08 12.27
N LEU A 10 22.03 -20.76 13.45
CA LEU A 10 22.53 -19.65 14.27
C LEU A 10 24.01 -19.94 14.57
N ASP A 11 24.90 -19.04 14.13
CA ASP A 11 26.31 -19.10 14.46
C ASP A 11 26.50 -18.77 15.96
N PRO A 12 26.94 -19.72 16.81
CA PRO A 12 27.05 -19.51 18.24
C PRO A 12 28.13 -18.50 18.62
N PHE A 13 28.99 -18.09 17.67
CA PHE A 13 30.06 -17.11 17.87
C PHE A 13 29.70 -15.69 17.43
N ALA A 14 28.47 -15.45 16.97
CA ALA A 14 28.04 -14.12 16.57
C ALA A 14 28.12 -13.12 17.75
N THR A 15 28.82 -12.01 17.51
CA THR A 15 28.91 -10.92 18.48
C THR A 15 27.51 -10.38 18.81
N PRO A 16 27.30 -9.79 20.01
CA PRO A 16 25.99 -9.26 20.40
C PRO A 16 25.40 -8.31 19.36
N SER A 17 26.25 -7.47 18.74
CA SER A 17 25.87 -6.53 17.68
C SER A 17 25.41 -7.22 16.39
N GLN A 18 26.02 -8.35 16.00
CA GLN A 18 25.61 -9.11 14.82
C GLN A 18 24.31 -9.87 15.06
N ARG A 19 24.08 -10.39 16.27
CA ARG A 19 22.79 -10.99 16.64
C ARG A 19 21.66 -9.96 16.70
N LEU A 20 21.95 -8.75 17.20
CA LEU A 20 21.01 -7.63 17.17
C LEU A 20 20.69 -7.17 15.73
N ALA A 21 21.70 -7.09 14.86
CA ALA A 21 21.49 -6.76 13.45
C ALA A 21 20.62 -7.80 12.74
N LEU A 22 20.91 -9.10 12.93
CA LEU A 22 20.11 -10.18 12.37
C LEU A 22 18.68 -10.22 12.91
N ALA A 23 18.48 -9.97 14.21
CA ALA A 23 17.14 -9.89 14.80
C ALA A 23 16.36 -8.70 14.21
N ASN A 24 17.01 -7.54 14.09
CA ASN A 24 16.41 -6.38 13.45
C ASN A 24 16.05 -6.68 11.99
N ASP A 25 16.95 -7.27 11.20
CA ASP A 25 16.66 -7.60 9.80
C ASP A 25 15.48 -8.57 9.66
N LEU A 26 15.40 -9.58 10.53
CA LEU A 26 14.27 -10.52 10.56
C LEU A 26 12.95 -9.83 10.97
N ASP A 27 12.99 -8.91 11.92
CA ASP A 27 11.81 -8.15 12.34
C ASP A 27 11.36 -7.14 11.26
N HIS A 28 12.30 -6.53 10.52
CA HIS A 28 12.01 -5.68 9.37
C HIS A 28 11.40 -6.49 8.22
N CYS A 29 11.94 -7.68 7.93
CA CYS A 29 11.37 -8.58 6.93
C CYS A 29 9.94 -9.00 7.29
N ARG A 30 9.69 -9.41 8.53
CA ARG A 30 8.34 -9.78 8.99
C ARG A 30 7.37 -8.60 8.97
N SER A 31 7.84 -7.42 9.35
CA SER A 31 7.04 -6.19 9.31
C SER A 31 6.66 -5.82 7.88
N ALA A 32 7.60 -5.92 6.93
CA ALA A 32 7.35 -5.67 5.51
C ALA A 32 6.39 -6.70 4.91
N GLU A 33 6.52 -7.98 5.25
CA GLU A 33 5.59 -9.03 4.82
C GLU A 33 4.18 -8.81 5.36
N ALA A 34 4.06 -8.47 6.65
CA ALA A 34 2.77 -8.15 7.26
C ALA A 34 2.11 -6.92 6.61
N HIS A 35 2.91 -5.91 6.26
CA HIS A 35 2.41 -4.74 5.54
C HIS A 35 1.95 -5.11 4.12
N GLY A 36 2.73 -5.90 3.39
CA GLY A 36 2.34 -6.41 2.07
C GLY A 36 1.04 -7.21 2.11
N GLN A 37 0.83 -8.03 3.15
CA GLN A 37 -0.45 -8.74 3.35
C GLN A 37 -1.63 -7.77 3.54
N CYS A 38 -1.45 -6.69 4.29
CA CYS A 38 -2.47 -5.65 4.43
C CYS A 38 -2.80 -4.99 3.08
N ILE A 39 -1.78 -4.73 2.25
CA ILE A 39 -1.96 -4.19 0.89
C ILE A 39 -2.70 -5.16 -0.02
N ALA A 40 -2.38 -6.46 0.03
CA ALA A 40 -3.09 -7.49 -0.70
C ALA A 40 -4.58 -7.53 -0.32
N LEU A 41 -4.88 -7.54 0.97
CA LEU A 41 -6.25 -7.55 1.48
C LEU A 41 -7.02 -6.28 1.08
N ALA A 42 -6.41 -5.11 1.20
CA ALA A 42 -7.03 -3.85 0.78
C ALA A 42 -7.29 -3.83 -0.73
N THR A 43 -6.36 -4.35 -1.54
CA THR A 43 -6.54 -4.49 -3.00
C THR A 43 -7.73 -5.40 -3.32
N GLN A 44 -7.80 -6.59 -2.70
CA GLN A 44 -8.91 -7.51 -2.91
C GLN A 44 -10.26 -6.89 -2.53
N ARG A 45 -10.33 -6.16 -1.42
CA ARG A 45 -11.55 -5.47 -0.99
C ARG A 45 -12.01 -4.45 -2.02
N LEU A 46 -11.10 -3.64 -2.57
CA LEU A 46 -11.44 -2.69 -3.63
C LEU A 46 -11.97 -3.39 -4.88
N ILE A 47 -11.41 -4.54 -5.26
CA ILE A 47 -11.89 -5.34 -6.40
C ILE A 47 -13.30 -5.88 -6.14
N VAL A 48 -13.56 -6.40 -4.94
CA VAL A 48 -14.89 -6.87 -4.52
C VAL A 48 -15.92 -5.73 -4.53
N LEU A 49 -15.52 -4.52 -4.16
CA LEU A 49 -16.34 -3.31 -4.28
C LEU A 49 -16.55 -2.83 -5.73
N GLY A 50 -15.96 -3.52 -6.71
CA GLY A 50 -16.12 -3.25 -8.14
C GLY A 50 -15.07 -2.32 -8.73
N HIS A 51 -14.06 -1.90 -7.97
CA HIS A 51 -12.98 -1.07 -8.48
C HIS A 51 -12.02 -1.91 -9.35
N ARG A 52 -11.85 -1.50 -10.60
CA ARG A 52 -11.01 -2.21 -11.58
C ARG A 52 -9.73 -1.44 -11.95
N ARG A 53 -9.68 -0.15 -11.61
CA ARG A 53 -8.53 0.74 -11.83
C ARG A 53 -8.06 1.25 -10.48
N ILE A 54 -7.21 0.46 -9.83
CA ILE A 54 -6.68 0.76 -8.49
C ILE A 54 -5.26 1.28 -8.67
N LEU A 55 -4.98 2.46 -8.12
CA LEU A 55 -3.67 3.09 -8.17
C LEU A 55 -3.05 3.09 -6.78
N LEU A 56 -1.81 2.59 -6.67
CA LEU A 56 -1.07 2.57 -5.43
C LEU A 56 -0.42 3.94 -5.18
N VAL A 57 -0.51 4.44 -3.95
CA VAL A 57 0.03 5.73 -3.52
C VAL A 57 0.98 5.54 -2.34
N THR A 58 2.17 6.13 -2.41
CA THR A 58 3.24 5.95 -1.42
C THR A 58 3.81 7.28 -0.94
N ALA A 59 4.38 7.28 0.27
CA ALA A 59 5.18 8.39 0.78
C ALA A 59 6.64 7.99 0.71
N GLY A 60 7.29 8.33 -0.39
CA GLY A 60 8.62 7.84 -0.74
C GLY A 60 8.58 6.57 -1.59
N GLU A 61 9.74 5.95 -1.73
CA GLU A 61 9.90 4.69 -2.45
C GLU A 61 9.00 3.59 -1.85
N PRO A 62 8.12 2.96 -2.64
CA PRO A 62 7.31 1.84 -2.17
C PRO A 62 8.19 0.69 -1.68
N PRO A 63 7.85 0.07 -0.53
CA PRO A 63 8.40 -1.23 -0.19
C PRO A 63 8.11 -2.23 -1.31
N ILE A 64 9.12 -3.01 -1.70
CA ILE A 64 8.98 -4.05 -2.76
C ILE A 64 7.83 -5.01 -2.42
N ALA A 65 7.65 -5.34 -1.14
CA ALA A 65 6.58 -6.22 -0.67
C ALA A 65 5.17 -5.67 -0.99
N ASP A 66 4.97 -4.36 -0.89
CA ASP A 66 3.67 -3.73 -1.14
C ASP A 66 3.33 -3.73 -2.64
N LEU A 67 4.32 -3.38 -3.47
CA LEU A 67 4.17 -3.44 -4.93
C LEU A 67 3.93 -4.87 -5.40
N GLN A 68 4.67 -5.84 -4.87
CA GLN A 68 4.49 -7.25 -5.20
C GLN A 68 3.11 -7.75 -4.77
N ALA A 69 2.68 -7.45 -3.55
CA ALA A 69 1.37 -7.83 -3.05
C ALA A 69 0.23 -7.25 -3.90
N HIS A 70 0.27 -5.94 -4.19
CA HIS A 70 -0.73 -5.29 -5.03
C HIS A 70 -0.74 -5.87 -6.46
N SER A 71 0.43 -5.97 -7.09
CA SER A 71 0.55 -6.44 -8.48
C SER A 71 0.10 -7.88 -8.66
N GLN A 72 0.42 -8.77 -7.73
CA GLN A 72 -0.02 -10.18 -7.78
C GLN A 72 -1.55 -10.29 -7.78
N ILE A 73 -2.24 -9.53 -6.93
CA ILE A 73 -3.70 -9.53 -6.88
C ILE A 73 -4.31 -8.95 -8.17
N MET A 74 -3.81 -7.81 -8.63
CA MET A 74 -4.30 -7.19 -9.86
C MET A 74 -4.10 -8.10 -11.09
N LEU A 75 -2.94 -8.74 -11.21
CA LEU A 75 -2.64 -9.68 -12.29
C LEU A 75 -3.50 -10.94 -12.22
N ALA A 76 -3.72 -11.49 -11.03
CA ALA A 76 -4.58 -12.66 -10.83
C ALA A 76 -6.03 -12.39 -11.29
N GLU A 77 -6.50 -11.16 -11.11
CA GLU A 77 -7.83 -10.70 -11.53
C GLU A 77 -7.87 -10.15 -12.97
N GLY A 78 -6.75 -10.20 -13.71
CA GLY A 78 -6.66 -9.70 -15.08
C GLY A 78 -6.81 -8.17 -15.21
N LEU A 79 -6.50 -7.43 -14.15
CA LEU A 79 -6.66 -5.98 -14.07
C LEU A 79 -5.38 -5.22 -14.46
N PRO A 80 -5.51 -3.99 -14.99
CA PRO A 80 -4.36 -3.19 -15.38
C PRO A 80 -3.54 -2.75 -14.17
N LEU A 81 -2.22 -2.91 -14.26
CA LEU A 81 -1.29 -2.30 -13.31
C LEU A 81 -1.08 -0.83 -13.67
N LEU A 82 -1.52 0.05 -12.77
CA LEU A 82 -1.30 1.49 -12.90
C LEU A 82 0.07 1.87 -12.31
N PRO A 83 0.71 2.94 -12.81
CA PRO A 83 1.97 3.42 -12.24
C PRO A 83 1.75 3.84 -10.79
N CYS A 84 2.66 3.42 -9.90
CA CYS A 84 2.66 3.84 -8.51
C CYS A 84 2.90 5.35 -8.43
N LEU A 85 2.12 6.02 -7.59
CA LEU A 85 2.24 7.46 -7.39
C LEU A 85 2.92 7.73 -6.05
N GLU A 86 4.12 8.28 -6.13
CA GLU A 86 4.82 8.79 -4.96
C GLU A 86 4.35 10.21 -4.65
N LEU A 87 3.90 10.43 -3.41
CA LEU A 87 3.50 11.71 -2.88
C LEU A 87 4.26 12.00 -1.59
N ASP A 88 4.96 13.12 -1.59
CA ASP A 88 5.40 13.72 -0.34
C ASP A 88 4.18 14.30 0.39
N PRO A 89 3.88 13.88 1.64
CA PRO A 89 2.80 14.46 2.44
C PRO A 89 2.83 15.99 2.52
N ALA A 90 4.01 16.60 2.49
CA ALA A 90 4.18 18.05 2.48
C ALA A 90 3.86 18.69 1.12
N ALA A 91 4.00 17.94 0.02
CA ALA A 91 3.74 18.38 -1.35
C ALA A 91 2.29 18.19 -1.81
N ILE A 92 1.42 17.59 -0.98
CA ILE A 92 -0.02 17.40 -1.28
C ILE A 92 -0.74 18.76 -1.50
N LEU A 93 -0.12 19.87 -1.10
CA LEU A 93 -0.57 21.23 -1.40
C LEU A 93 -0.57 21.59 -2.90
N CYS A 94 0.18 20.85 -3.75
CA CYS A 94 0.25 21.07 -5.19
C CYS A 94 -0.83 20.29 -5.97
N TRP A 95 -2.11 20.56 -5.64
CA TRP A 95 -3.28 19.89 -6.22
C TRP A 95 -3.35 19.83 -7.76
N PRO A 96 -2.99 20.88 -8.53
CA PRO A 96 -3.14 20.87 -9.99
C PRO A 96 -2.33 19.76 -10.68
N GLU A 97 -1.10 19.54 -10.23
CA GLU A 97 -0.23 18.50 -10.79
C GLU A 97 -0.75 17.10 -10.46
N LEU A 98 -1.19 16.92 -9.21
CA LEU A 98 -1.82 15.69 -8.75
C LEU A 98 -3.08 15.38 -9.58
N ALA A 99 -3.93 16.38 -9.81
CA ALA A 99 -5.14 16.24 -10.61
C ALA A 99 -4.81 15.83 -12.06
N THR A 100 -3.78 16.40 -12.69
CA THR A 100 -3.34 16.00 -14.03
C THR A 100 -2.89 14.54 -14.07
N ARG A 101 -2.10 14.10 -13.09
CA ARG A 101 -1.66 12.69 -13.00
C ARG A 101 -2.83 11.74 -12.80
N LEU A 102 -3.76 12.10 -11.91
CA LEU A 102 -4.98 11.32 -11.66
C LEU A 102 -5.91 11.29 -12.88
N GLN A 103 -6.05 12.38 -13.62
CA GLN A 103 -6.84 12.41 -14.85
C GLN A 103 -6.22 11.52 -15.94
N GLY A 104 -4.90 11.55 -16.11
CA GLY A 104 -4.20 10.70 -17.07
C GLY A 104 -4.28 9.21 -16.75
N ALA A 105 -4.16 8.85 -15.47
CA ALA A 105 -4.29 7.46 -15.02
C ALA A 105 -5.76 7.00 -14.89
N ALA A 106 -6.71 7.93 -14.75
CA ALA A 106 -8.12 7.70 -14.50
C ALA A 106 -8.39 6.55 -13.49
N PRO A 107 -7.84 6.59 -12.27
CA PRO A 107 -8.11 5.57 -11.27
C PRO A 107 -9.55 5.69 -10.75
N THR A 108 -10.15 4.55 -10.43
CA THR A 108 -11.44 4.48 -9.71
C THR A 108 -11.23 4.38 -8.21
N ALA A 109 -10.03 3.95 -7.78
CA ALA A 109 -9.66 3.91 -6.37
C ALA A 109 -8.16 4.20 -6.17
N LEU A 110 -7.84 4.82 -5.05
CA LEU A 110 -6.49 5.02 -4.55
C LEU A 110 -6.26 4.13 -3.33
N LEU A 111 -5.19 3.33 -3.38
CA LEU A 111 -4.72 2.54 -2.25
C LEU A 111 -3.44 3.18 -1.72
N CYS A 112 -3.52 3.83 -0.57
CA CYS A 112 -2.36 4.42 0.08
C CYS A 112 -1.63 3.36 0.91
N THR A 113 -0.30 3.39 0.92
CA THR A 113 0.55 2.53 1.77
C THR A 113 0.72 3.07 3.20
N ARG A 114 0.18 4.26 3.49
CA ARG A 114 0.15 4.82 4.84
C ARG A 114 -1.22 5.41 5.14
N ALA A 115 -1.72 5.18 6.34
CA ALA A 115 -3.02 5.72 6.78
C ALA A 115 -3.00 7.27 6.78
N ILE A 116 -1.90 7.88 7.18
CA ILE A 116 -1.75 9.35 7.17
C ILE A 116 -1.90 9.92 5.76
N LEU A 117 -1.37 9.24 4.73
CA LEU A 117 -1.52 9.67 3.33
C LEU A 117 -2.98 9.60 2.88
N ALA A 118 -3.67 8.51 3.20
CA ALA A 118 -5.09 8.38 2.88
C ALA A 118 -5.89 9.51 3.53
N GLN A 119 -5.63 9.82 4.80
CA GLN A 119 -6.30 10.88 5.52
C GLN A 119 -5.98 12.27 4.95
N THR A 120 -4.71 12.55 4.65
CA THR A 120 -4.32 13.83 4.03
C THR A 120 -4.94 13.99 2.65
N LEU A 121 -4.99 12.93 1.84
CA LEU A 121 -5.65 12.97 0.53
C LEU A 121 -7.15 13.16 0.64
N GLN A 122 -7.82 12.45 1.56
CA GLN A 122 -9.26 12.65 1.83
C GLN A 122 -9.57 14.08 2.30
N THR A 123 -8.66 14.70 3.06
CA THR A 123 -8.82 16.08 3.54
C THR A 123 -8.56 17.10 2.43
N ALA A 124 -7.57 16.83 1.56
CA ALA A 124 -7.22 17.71 0.44
C ALA A 124 -8.21 17.61 -0.72
N LEU A 125 -8.80 16.43 -0.94
CA LEU A 125 -9.88 16.19 -1.89
C LEU A 125 -11.19 16.74 -1.33
N TYR A 126 -11.46 18.01 -1.62
CA TYR A 126 -12.77 18.61 -1.36
C TYR A 126 -13.88 17.77 -2.04
N PRO A 127 -15.09 17.65 -1.45
CA PRO A 127 -16.21 16.82 -1.95
C PRO A 127 -16.73 17.11 -3.37
N GLY A 128 -16.02 17.88 -4.20
CA GLY A 128 -16.34 18.12 -5.62
C GLY A 128 -15.20 17.83 -6.60
N ALA A 129 -14.00 17.45 -6.15
CA ALA A 129 -12.84 17.34 -7.05
C ALA A 129 -12.87 16.07 -7.93
N LEU A 130 -13.31 14.93 -7.36
CA LEU A 130 -13.46 13.64 -8.07
C LEU A 130 -14.55 12.79 -7.38
N PRO A 131 -15.85 12.99 -7.69
CA PRO A 131 -16.97 12.36 -6.95
C PRO A 131 -17.00 10.82 -7.01
N SER A 132 -16.18 10.19 -7.85
CA SER A 132 -16.17 8.73 -8.05
C SER A 132 -14.88 8.04 -7.57
N LEU A 133 -13.99 8.76 -6.86
CA LEU A 133 -12.69 8.23 -6.44
C LEU A 133 -12.73 7.73 -4.99
N THR A 134 -12.59 6.42 -4.79
CA THR A 134 -12.45 5.83 -3.45
C THR A 134 -11.02 5.92 -2.96
N ILE A 135 -10.77 6.43 -1.75
CA ILE A 135 -9.42 6.50 -1.17
C ILE A 135 -9.39 5.61 0.08
N THR A 136 -8.50 4.63 0.09
CA THR A 136 -8.28 3.74 1.25
C THR A 136 -6.81 3.71 1.65
N GLY A 137 -6.54 3.41 2.92
CA GLY A 137 -5.19 3.18 3.46
C GLY A 137 -4.93 1.70 3.74
N PRO A 138 -3.73 1.33 4.23
CA PRO A 138 -3.50 -0.01 4.73
C PRO A 138 -4.30 -0.11 6.04
N GLU A 139 -5.26 -1.01 6.07
CA GLU A 139 -6.27 -1.03 7.13
C GLU A 139 -5.61 -1.17 8.50
N ALA A 140 -5.75 -0.13 9.33
CA ALA A 140 -5.61 -0.28 10.76
C ALA A 140 -6.65 -1.31 11.18
N ARG A 141 -6.20 -2.35 11.91
CA ARG A 141 -7.03 -3.42 12.50
C ARG A 141 -8.48 -3.00 12.65
N THR A 142 -9.36 -3.63 11.86
CA THR A 142 -10.83 -3.63 11.98
C THR A 142 -11.38 -2.87 13.18
N GLY A 143 -11.93 -1.68 12.94
CA GLY A 143 -12.71 -0.98 13.95
C GLY A 143 -12.81 0.53 13.76
N ALA A 144 -13.44 1.02 12.69
CA ALA A 144 -14.22 2.27 12.75
C ALA A 144 -14.96 2.56 11.44
N HIS A 145 -16.30 2.49 11.54
CA HIS A 145 -17.28 3.31 10.84
C HIS A 145 -17.23 3.41 9.31
N SER A 146 -18.01 2.52 8.71
CA SER A 146 -19.02 2.91 7.73
C SER A 146 -19.71 4.22 8.17
N ALA A 147 -19.30 5.35 7.60
CA ALA A 147 -20.08 6.58 7.66
C ALA A 147 -20.90 6.68 6.37
N SER A 148 -22.05 6.00 6.38
CA SER A 148 -23.14 6.31 5.46
C SER A 148 -23.62 7.71 5.78
N TRP A 149 -23.46 8.65 4.85
CA TRP A 149 -24.19 9.91 4.90
C TRP A 149 -25.35 9.77 3.90
N HIS A 150 -26.53 9.52 4.46
CA HIS A 150 -27.82 9.81 3.83
C HIS A 150 -28.11 11.30 3.92
#